data_AF-A0AAD9NT40-F1
#
_entry.id   AF-A0AAD9NT40-F1
#
_cell.length_a   1.000
_cell.length_b   1.000
_cell.length_c   1.000
_cell.angle_alpha   90.00
_cell.angle_beta   90.00
_cell.angle_gamma   90.00
#
_symmetry.space_group_name_H-M   'P 1'
#
loop_
_entity.id
_entity.type
_entity.pdbx_description
1 polymer ?
#
loop_
_entity_poly.entity_id
_entity_poly.type
_entity_poly.pdbx_seq_one_letter_code
_entity_poly.pdbx_strand_id
1 'polypeptide(L)'
;MFELFEKLGRDPSNSETFKELMKVTGNHHVTEELLMQKADIEGLTEHRRVHSEFIAKLRTFSPPLDDDTVFWMKKWLIAHVKTLDFKYIGRL
;
A
#
# COMPACT_ATOMS: atom_id res chain seq x y z
N MET A 1 -8.64 1.98 -1.31
CA MET A 1 -7.22 2.40 -1.39
C MET A 1 -6.92 3.22 -2.65
N PHE A 2 -7.13 2.71 -3.87
CA PHE A 2 -6.90 3.45 -5.12
C PHE A 2 -7.53 4.85 -5.15
N GLU A 3 -8.77 4.99 -4.68
CA GLU A 3 -9.44 6.30 -4.59
C GLU A 3 -8.70 7.33 -3.72
N LEU A 4 -8.02 6.89 -2.66
CA LEU A 4 -7.25 7.80 -1.78
C LEU A 4 -5.97 8.27 -2.48
N PHE A 5 -5.29 7.40 -3.22
CA PHE A 5 -4.16 7.81 -4.07
C PHE A 5 -4.59 8.79 -5.17
N GLU A 6 -5.78 8.59 -5.76
CA GLU A 6 -6.33 9.53 -6.74
C GLU A 6 -6.69 10.88 -6.12
N LYS A 7 -7.32 10.89 -4.94
CA LYS A 7 -7.60 12.13 -4.20
C LYS A 7 -6.30 12.88 -3.85
N LEU A 8 -5.29 12.17 -3.37
CA LEU A 8 -3.99 12.75 -3.04
C LEU A 8 -3.28 13.33 -4.27
N GLY A 9 -3.43 12.70 -5.44
CA GLY A 9 -2.86 13.25 -6.68
C GLY A 9 -3.59 14.48 -7.21
N ARG A 10 -4.83 14.74 -6.78
CA ARG A 10 -5.55 15.99 -7.10
C ARG A 10 -5.24 17.10 -6.11
N ASP A 11 -4.98 16.75 -4.85
CA ASP A 11 -4.63 17.67 -3.77
C ASP A 11 -3.52 17.05 -2.89
N PRO A 12 -2.24 17.18 -3.31
CA PRO A 12 -1.12 16.59 -2.57
C PRO A 12 -0.82 17.32 -1.26
N SER A 13 -1.49 18.45 -0.98
CA SER A 13 -1.42 19.16 0.29
C SER A 13 -2.40 18.63 1.34
N ASN A 14 -3.32 17.75 0.94
CA ASN A 14 -4.40 17.27 1.79
C ASN A 14 -3.93 16.32 2.89
N SER A 15 -3.64 16.89 4.06
CA SER A 15 -3.16 16.14 5.22
C SER A 15 -4.15 15.08 5.72
N GLU A 16 -5.46 15.32 5.60
CA GLU A 16 -6.46 14.35 6.05
C GLU A 16 -6.55 13.15 5.10
N THR A 17 -6.49 13.39 3.80
CA THR A 17 -6.44 12.32 2.80
C THR A 17 -5.18 11.47 2.96
N PHE A 18 -4.03 12.08 3.28
CA PHE A 18 -2.80 11.33 3.55
C PHE A 18 -2.90 10.47 4.81
N LYS A 19 -3.48 11.00 5.90
CA LYS A 19 -3.73 10.23 7.12
C LYS A 19 -4.66 9.04 6.89
N GLU A 20 -5.75 9.26 6.15
CA GLU A 20 -6.69 8.19 5.83
C GLU A 20 -6.03 7.14 4.90
N LEU A 21 -5.19 7.56 3.95
CA LEU A 21 -4.39 6.65 3.13
C LEU A 21 -3.48 5.76 3.99
N MET A 22 -2.76 6.34 4.95
CA MET A 22 -1.90 5.59 5.87
C MET A 22 -2.69 4.53 6.66
N LYS A 23 -3.85 4.93 7.20
CA LYS A 23 -4.73 4.05 7.96
C LYS A 23 -5.29 2.91 7.12
N VAL A 24 -5.86 3.22 5.96
CA VAL A 24 -6.47 2.22 5.06
C VAL A 24 -5.40 1.26 4.53
N THR A 25 -4.20 1.74 4.22
CA THR A 25 -3.08 0.91 3.77
C THR A 25 -2.63 -0.04 4.87
N GLY A 26 -2.41 0.46 6.09
CA GLY A 26 -2.04 -0.40 7.22
C GLY A 26 -3.08 -1.47 7.52
N ASN A 27 -4.37 -1.11 7.53
CA ASN A 27 -5.46 -2.06 7.77
C ASN A 27 -5.56 -3.12 6.67
N HIS A 28 -5.38 -2.73 5.41
CA HIS A 28 -5.36 -3.65 4.29
C HIS A 28 -4.23 -4.67 4.40
N HIS A 29 -2.99 -4.22 4.62
CA HIS A 29 -1.83 -5.10 4.76
C HIS A 29 -2.00 -6.11 5.89
N VAL A 30 -2.47 -5.67 7.07
CA VAL A 30 -2.74 -6.58 8.20
C VAL A 30 -3.81 -7.61 7.82
N THR A 31 -4.91 -7.18 7.20
CA THR A 31 -6.00 -8.08 6.81
C THR A 31 -5.52 -9.12 5.80
N GLU A 32 -4.79 -8.69 4.79
CA GLU A 32 -4.24 -9.54 3.73
C GLU A 32 -3.24 -10.56 4.28
N GLU A 33 -2.30 -10.13 5.12
CA GLU A 33 -1.32 -11.02 5.74
C GLU A 33 -1.96 -12.08 6.63
N LEU A 34 -3.07 -11.74 7.30
CA LEU A 34 -3.86 -12.71 8.08
C LEU A 34 -4.56 -13.74 7.17
N LEU A 35 -5.10 -13.30 6.03
CA LEU A 35 -5.70 -14.20 5.04
C LEU A 35 -4.64 -15.13 4.44
N MET A 36 -3.49 -14.58 4.03
CA MET A 36 -2.35 -15.36 3.54
C MET A 36 -1.83 -16.35 4.56
N GLN A 37 -1.73 -15.95 5.83
CA GLN A 37 -1.32 -16.83 6.92
C GLN A 37 -2.31 -17.98 7.12
N LYS A 38 -3.62 -17.70 7.06
CA LYS A 38 -4.67 -18.70 7.24
C LYS A 38 -4.71 -19.71 6.09
N ALA A 39 -4.43 -19.24 4.87
CA ALA A 39 -4.40 -20.05 3.65
C ALA A 39 -3.03 -20.70 3.37
N ASP A 40 -2.06 -20.56 4.28
CA ASP A 40 -0.69 -21.09 4.15
C ASP A 40 -0.03 -20.70 2.80
N ILE A 41 -0.17 -19.43 2.41
CA ILE A 41 0.39 -18.94 1.16
C ILE A 41 1.92 -18.86 1.26
N GLU A 42 2.58 -19.66 0.42
CA GLU A 42 4.02 -19.55 0.19
C GLU A 42 4.41 -18.11 -0.21
N GLY A 43 5.46 -17.58 0.42
CA GLY A 43 5.96 -16.22 0.18
C GLY A 43 5.44 -15.14 1.14
N LEU A 44 4.61 -15.50 2.14
CA LEU A 44 4.10 -14.56 3.15
C LEU A 44 5.21 -13.72 3.82
N THR A 45 6.35 -14.32 4.16
CA THR A 45 7.47 -13.59 4.79
C THR A 45 7.97 -12.44 3.93
N GLU A 46 8.12 -12.67 2.63
CA GLU A 46 8.57 -11.66 1.68
C GLU A 46 7.48 -10.60 1.44
N HIS A 47 6.22 -11.03 1.37
CA HIS A 47 5.07 -10.13 1.22
C HIS A 47 4.97 -9.14 2.40
N ARG A 48 5.11 -9.64 3.63
CA ARG A 48 5.20 -8.83 4.87
C ARG A 48 6.34 -7.83 4.85
N ARG A 49 7.51 -8.24 4.34
CA ARG A 49 8.68 -7.35 4.22
C ARG A 49 8.37 -6.18 3.30
N VAL A 50 7.80 -6.45 2.13
CA VAL A 50 7.43 -5.42 1.14
C VAL A 50 6.39 -4.45 1.70
N HIS A 51 5.38 -4.94 2.42
CA HIS A 51 4.42 -4.07 3.13
C HIS A 51 5.09 -3.18 4.16
N SER A 52 5.96 -3.77 5.00
CA SER A 52 6.63 -3.05 6.09
C SER A 52 7.53 -1.94 5.55
N GLU A 53 8.25 -2.20 4.46
CA GLU A 53 9.09 -1.21 3.79
C GLU A 53 8.27 -0.08 3.18
N PHE A 54 7.11 -0.39 2.59
CA PHE A 54 6.21 0.63 2.07
C PHE A 54 5.68 1.54 3.18
N ILE A 55 5.16 0.98 4.27
CA ILE A 55 4.69 1.76 5.41
C ILE A 55 5.83 2.59 6.04
N ALA A 56 7.02 2.01 6.18
CA ALA A 56 8.18 2.73 6.70
C ALA A 56 8.54 3.92 5.79
N LYS A 57 8.49 3.73 4.47
CA LYS A 57 8.73 4.82 3.51
C LYS A 57 7.66 5.89 3.59
N LEU A 58 6.37 5.52 3.65
CA LEU A 58 5.29 6.50 3.78
C LEU A 58 5.40 7.35 5.06
N ARG A 59 5.89 6.77 6.17
CA ARG A 59 6.13 7.51 7.42
C ARG A 59 7.21 8.60 7.30
N THR A 60 8.04 8.56 6.26
CA THR A 60 9.04 9.62 6.01
C THR A 60 8.45 10.83 5.29
N PHE A 61 7.20 10.76 4.84
CA PHE A 61 6.54 11.81 4.10
C PHE A 61 5.57 12.60 4.97
N SER A 62 5.40 13.87 4.61
CA SER A 62 4.40 14.77 5.18
C SER A 62 3.90 15.71 4.09
N PRO A 63 2.59 15.91 3.94
CA PRO A 63 2.05 16.90 3.00
C PRO A 63 2.58 18.32 3.28
N PRO A 64 2.75 19.16 2.25
CA PRO A 64 2.47 18.87 0.85
C PRO A 64 3.48 17.91 0.22
N LEU A 65 2.97 16.95 -0.55
CA LEU A 65 3.79 16.00 -1.30
C LEU A 65 4.14 16.59 -2.67
N ASP A 66 5.33 16.27 -3.17
CA ASP A 66 5.66 16.55 -4.57
C ASP A 66 5.05 15.49 -5.52
N ASP A 67 4.97 15.85 -6.80
CA ASP A 67 4.40 14.99 -7.84
C ASP A 67 5.15 13.65 -7.97
N ASP A 68 6.47 13.66 -7.78
CA ASP A 68 7.31 12.47 -7.83
C ASP A 68 6.96 11.47 -6.72
N THR A 69 6.66 11.96 -5.52
CA THR A 69 6.24 11.15 -4.37
C THR A 69 4.87 10.54 -4.64
N VAL A 70 3.91 11.32 -5.14
CA VAL A 70 2.58 10.80 -5.53
C VAL A 70 2.70 9.75 -6.63
N PHE A 71 3.51 10.03 -7.65
CA PHE A 71 3.73 9.12 -8.77
C PHE A 71 4.39 7.81 -8.30
N TRP A 72 5.42 7.90 -7.45
CA TRP A 72 6.08 6.74 -6.86
C TRP A 72 5.09 5.87 -6.08
N MET A 73 4.25 6.47 -5.25
CA MET A 73 3.23 5.76 -4.47
C MET A 73 2.24 5.00 -5.38
N LYS A 74 1.73 5.65 -6.42
CA LYS A 74 0.82 5.02 -7.39
C LYS A 74 1.50 3.88 -8.14
N LYS A 75 2.76 4.07 -8.55
CA LYS A 75 3.54 3.05 -9.24
C LYS A 75 3.81 1.84 -8.33
N TRP A 76 4.13 2.08 -7.05
CA TRP A 76 4.31 1.03 -6.06
C TRP A 76 3.05 0.17 -5.94
N LEU A 77 1.87 0.79 -5.77
CA LEU A 77 0.60 0.07 -5.62
C LEU A 77 0.32 -0.84 -6.83
N ILE A 78 0.48 -0.30 -8.04
CA ILE A 78 0.23 -1.08 -9.27
C ILE A 78 1.22 -2.24 -9.39
N ALA A 79 2.49 -2.01 -9.12
CA ALA A 79 3.52 -3.04 -9.19
C ALA A 79 3.30 -4.12 -8.13
N HIS A 80 3.02 -3.73 -6.89
CA HIS A 80 2.73 -4.64 -5.78
C HIS A 80 1.56 -5.57 -6.12
N VAL A 81 0.41 -5.00 -6.52
CA VAL A 81 -0.77 -5.78 -6.91
C VAL A 81 -0.46 -6.76 -8.04
N LYS A 82 0.16 -6.29 -9.12
CA LYS A 82 0.38 -7.12 -10.31
C LYS A 82 1.43 -8.20 -10.14
N THR A 83 2.43 -7.99 -9.27
CA THR A 83 3.61 -8.86 -9.18
C THR A 83 3.69 -9.68 -7.91
N LEU A 84 2.97 -9.30 -6.86
CA LEU A 84 2.92 -10.00 -5.58
C LEU A 84 1.51 -10.50 -5.33
N ASP A 85 0.51 -9.61 -5.28
CA ASP A 85 -0.86 -9.99 -4.90
C ASP A 85 -1.47 -11.03 -5.85
N PHE A 86 -1.23 -10.84 -7.15
CA PHE A 86 -1.77 -11.76 -8.15
C PHE A 86 -1.27 -13.20 -8.02
N LYS A 87 -0.18 -13.46 -7.28
CA LYS A 87 0.33 -14.82 -7.02
C LYS A 87 -0.57 -15.67 -6.13
N TYR A 88 -1.50 -15.05 -5.41
CA TYR A 88 -2.45 -15.74 -4.56
C TYR A 88 -3.90 -15.72 -5.08
N ILE A 89 -4.15 -15.24 -6.31
CA ILE A 89 -5.48 -15.31 -6.94
C ILE A 89 -5.93 -16.78 -7.00
N GLY A 90 -7.15 -17.04 -6.51
CA GLY A 90 -7.72 -18.39 -6.43
C GLY A 90 -7.14 -19.25 -5.31
N ARG A 91 -6.29 -18.68 -4.45
CA ARG A 91 -5.68 -19.34 -3.29
C ARG A 91 -6.10 -18.73 -1.94
N LEU A 92 -6.72 -17.56 -1.94
CA LEU A 92 -7.34 -16.89 -0.79
C LEU A 92 -8.87 -16.94 -0.85
#